data_AF-A0A9C9MJC0-F1
#
_entry.id   AF-A0A9C9MJC0-F1
#
_cell.length_a   1.000
_cell.length_b   1.000
_cell.length_c   1.000
_cell.angle_alpha   90.00
_cell.angle_beta   90.00
_cell.angle_gamma   90.00
#
_symmetry.space_group_name_H-M   'P 1'
#
loop_
_entity.id
_entity.type
_entity.pdbx_description
1 polymer ?
#
loop_
_entity_poly.entity_id
_entity_poly.type
_entity_poly.pdbx_seq_one_letter_code
_entity_poly.pdbx_strand_id
1 'polypeptide(L)'
;IISIQEILKYMAVNVLTGSWVDYWFNKNNFYIYHEPTEDRFHLLPYDYDNTFGISWFGTDWTDVNPYYFAEYEGQQGSRPLTDAILAIPACRNLYTHFLEFYTGHVFNLNVLNSRIDSLKTLIENPWIKADSFYTRSYGFTADDFDKSYSADGYYFEPHVRRGLKEFINLRVEALESQFDYITSPPALYYPQWTSSDPHPNDTIFVSISIFDPDEIHSAGIILVNGSQEKPFSISAAAVDDSPLVEMVDRWSGFIPPLSESFSGGFYFVAQDNKGQISRYPGSGLIPLITGNSEGKGIKINEFLADNNASNMDQDNEYDDWLELYNTDTIPQLISGKYLTDNPQLLNKWLIPGENVYLIPGEHLLIWCDEDDQAGYHTNFKLSKSGEYIGLAASDGITILDSLSFSSQQTDTSFGRLPDGSDSWVYMTPTPGAANFTTDLIDPVLSLPEKFNFKLYPNPFNSLVVIEFDLSISSKVILKIYNTLGETIQTRETSLLNKGPNRMLIDMNKQPSGMYFISLDTGKYQAVNKMLLIR
;
A
#
# COMPACT_ATOMS: atom_id res chain seq x y z
N ILE A 1 11.47 12.69 5.58
CA ILE A 1 12.54 12.83 4.57
C ILE A 1 13.07 11.50 4.07
N ILE A 2 13.79 10.64 4.81
CA ILE A 2 14.30 9.35 4.23
C ILE A 2 13.93 8.14 5.10
N SER A 3 13.71 6.98 4.46
CA SER A 3 13.39 5.72 5.15
C SER A 3 14.63 5.11 5.82
N ILE A 4 14.81 5.35 7.13
CA ILE A 4 16.00 4.85 7.88
C ILE A 4 16.04 3.32 7.86
N GLN A 5 14.91 2.64 8.06
CA GLN A 5 14.86 1.18 8.07
C GLN A 5 15.34 0.56 6.76
N GLU A 6 14.97 1.14 5.61
CA GLU A 6 15.38 0.65 4.30
C GLU A 6 16.87 0.84 4.08
N ILE A 7 17.42 1.99 4.50
CA ILE A 7 18.86 2.23 4.44
C ILE A 7 19.62 1.22 5.28
N LEU A 8 19.16 0.94 6.50
CA LEU A 8 19.81 -0.05 7.37
C LEU A 8 19.74 -1.47 6.79
N LYS A 9 18.60 -1.86 6.20
CA LYS A 9 18.45 -3.14 5.49
C LYS A 9 19.38 -3.23 4.27
N TYR A 10 19.42 -2.18 3.48
CA TYR A 10 20.31 -2.05 2.32
C TYR A 10 21.78 -2.16 2.73
N MET A 11 22.19 -1.43 3.78
CA MET A 11 23.52 -1.51 4.36
C MET A 11 23.86 -2.95 4.82
N ALA A 12 22.93 -3.62 5.50
CA ALA A 12 23.13 -5.00 5.94
C ALA A 12 23.35 -5.94 4.76
N VAL A 13 22.53 -5.84 3.71
CA VAL A 13 22.70 -6.63 2.48
C VAL A 13 24.03 -6.35 1.78
N ASN A 14 24.51 -5.11 1.76
CA ASN A 14 25.81 -4.78 1.16
C ASN A 14 26.96 -5.44 1.90
N VAL A 15 26.91 -5.41 3.23
CA VAL A 15 27.90 -6.06 4.09
C VAL A 15 27.85 -7.59 3.98
N LEU A 16 26.66 -8.18 3.83
CA LEU A 16 26.50 -9.62 3.63
C LEU A 16 27.01 -10.08 2.27
N THR A 17 26.72 -9.31 1.22
CA THR A 17 27.14 -9.63 -0.14
C THR A 17 28.58 -9.22 -0.44
N GLY A 18 29.22 -8.45 0.44
CA GLY A 18 30.52 -7.85 0.15
C GLY A 18 30.47 -6.87 -1.02
N SER A 19 29.34 -6.20 -1.22
CA SER A 19 29.18 -5.19 -2.27
C SER A 19 30.10 -4.01 -1.98
N TRP A 20 30.88 -3.61 -2.99
CA TRP A 20 31.73 -2.43 -2.90
C TRP A 20 31.34 -1.37 -3.94
N VAL A 21 30.40 -1.64 -4.85
CA VAL A 21 29.98 -0.67 -5.86
C VAL A 21 28.94 0.32 -5.35
N ASP A 22 28.45 0.14 -4.14
CA ASP A 22 27.27 0.78 -3.58
C ASP A 22 27.54 2.16 -2.93
N TYR A 23 26.50 2.86 -2.46
CA TYR A 23 26.60 4.15 -1.73
C TYR A 23 27.71 4.18 -0.65
N TRP A 24 27.79 3.13 0.18
CA TRP A 24 28.66 3.07 1.35
C TRP A 24 30.14 3.02 0.95
N PHE A 25 30.49 2.27 -0.09
CA PHE A 25 31.86 2.23 -0.61
C PHE A 25 32.03 3.13 -1.83
N ASN A 26 31.74 2.64 -3.05
CA ASN A 26 32.09 3.37 -4.28
C ASN A 26 31.16 4.55 -4.64
N LYS A 27 30.14 4.83 -3.82
CA LYS A 27 29.19 5.95 -4.00
C LYS A 27 28.40 5.85 -5.31
N ASN A 28 28.16 4.63 -5.81
CA ASN A 28 27.50 4.38 -7.08
C ASN A 28 26.39 3.32 -6.92
N ASN A 29 25.72 2.97 -8.01
CA ASN A 29 24.86 1.79 -8.09
C ASN A 29 23.64 1.82 -7.15
N PHE A 30 23.06 3.01 -6.98
CA PHE A 30 21.76 3.20 -6.35
C PHE A 30 20.96 4.31 -7.05
N TYR A 31 19.63 4.21 -6.97
CA TYR A 31 18.71 5.31 -7.26
C TYR A 31 18.09 5.83 -5.98
N ILE A 32 17.63 7.08 -6.03
CA ILE A 32 16.81 7.67 -4.99
C ILE A 32 15.42 7.90 -5.60
N TYR A 33 14.41 7.37 -4.95
CA TYR A 33 13.00 7.57 -5.31
C TYR A 33 12.33 8.43 -4.23
N HIS A 34 11.69 9.52 -4.63
CA HIS A 34 10.80 10.27 -3.74
C HIS A 34 9.39 9.75 -3.92
N GLU A 35 8.81 9.22 -2.86
CA GLU A 35 7.40 8.84 -2.79
C GLU A 35 6.58 10.07 -2.36
N PRO A 36 5.81 10.69 -3.28
CA PRO A 36 5.12 11.94 -2.98
C PRO A 36 4.01 11.77 -1.94
N THR A 37 3.41 10.58 -1.86
CA THR A 37 2.33 10.24 -0.92
C THR A 37 2.80 10.20 0.54
N GLU A 38 4.07 9.86 0.79
CA GLU A 38 4.65 9.79 2.13
C GLU A 38 5.62 10.95 2.45
N ASP A 39 5.90 11.81 1.46
CA ASP A 39 7.00 12.78 1.47
C ASP A 39 8.32 12.14 1.98
N ARG A 40 8.64 10.98 1.40
CA ARG A 40 9.72 10.11 1.83
C ARG A 40 10.60 9.71 0.65
N PHE A 41 11.90 9.73 0.88
CA PHE A 41 12.91 9.22 -0.03
C PHE A 41 13.23 7.76 0.33
N HIS A 42 13.39 6.96 -0.71
CA HIS A 42 13.74 5.55 -0.70
C HIS A 42 15.02 5.35 -1.51
N LEU A 43 15.85 4.40 -1.06
CA LEU A 43 17.08 4.03 -1.76
C LEU A 43 16.86 2.70 -2.47
N LEU A 44 17.08 2.68 -3.77
CA LEU A 44 16.89 1.50 -4.61
C LEU A 44 18.27 0.98 -5.06
N PRO A 45 18.65 -0.26 -4.70
CA PRO A 45 19.90 -0.85 -5.18
C PRO A 45 19.85 -1.10 -6.69
N TYR A 46 20.99 -0.95 -7.36
CA TYR A 46 21.14 -1.23 -8.78
C TYR A 46 22.50 -1.90 -9.03
N ASP A 47 22.65 -2.72 -10.08
CA ASP A 47 23.94 -3.23 -10.56
C ASP A 47 24.85 -3.87 -9.47
N TYR A 48 24.42 -5.05 -8.99
CA TYR A 48 25.07 -5.84 -7.93
C TYR A 48 25.97 -6.97 -8.48
N ASP A 49 26.49 -6.81 -9.68
CA ASP A 49 27.39 -7.78 -10.30
C ASP A 49 28.69 -7.94 -9.50
N ASN A 50 29.23 -6.85 -8.95
CA ASN A 50 30.45 -6.79 -8.16
C ASN A 50 30.22 -7.13 -6.67
N THR A 51 29.78 -8.35 -6.41
CA THR A 51 29.47 -8.89 -5.09
C THR A 51 30.05 -10.30 -4.91
N PHE A 52 29.79 -10.93 -3.77
CA PHE A 52 30.16 -12.31 -3.43
C PHE A 52 31.66 -12.63 -3.62
N GLY A 53 32.52 -11.69 -3.23
CA GLY A 53 33.97 -11.88 -3.24
C GLY A 53 34.68 -11.37 -4.51
N ILE A 54 33.96 -10.70 -5.42
CA ILE A 54 34.59 -9.94 -6.50
C ILE A 54 35.37 -8.75 -5.94
N SER A 55 36.63 -8.57 -6.32
CA SER A 55 37.48 -7.49 -5.77
C SER A 55 38.46 -6.95 -6.81
N TRP A 56 38.66 -5.63 -6.83
CA TRP A 56 39.69 -4.96 -7.65
C TRP A 56 40.77 -4.30 -6.79
N PHE A 57 40.64 -4.39 -5.46
CA PHE A 57 41.44 -3.63 -4.49
C PHE A 57 42.27 -4.54 -3.57
N GLY A 58 42.22 -5.85 -3.78
CA GLY A 58 42.91 -6.81 -2.91
C GLY A 58 42.22 -7.05 -1.56
N THR A 59 41.09 -6.41 -1.29
CA THR A 59 40.25 -6.63 -0.10
C THR A 59 39.61 -8.00 -0.13
N ASP A 60 39.66 -8.74 0.98
CA ASP A 60 38.87 -9.95 1.17
C ASP A 60 37.56 -9.59 1.86
N TRP A 61 36.46 -9.63 1.11
CA TRP A 61 35.15 -9.21 1.57
C TRP A 61 34.49 -10.18 2.56
N THR A 62 35.05 -11.39 2.76
CA THR A 62 34.48 -12.37 3.70
C THR A 62 34.64 -11.93 5.15
N ASP A 63 35.69 -11.19 5.49
CA ASP A 63 36.04 -10.81 6.89
C ASP A 63 36.05 -9.29 7.13
N VAL A 64 35.46 -8.50 6.22
CA VAL A 64 35.38 -7.04 6.40
C VAL A 64 34.51 -6.69 7.61
N ASN A 65 35.02 -5.81 8.46
CA ASN A 65 34.32 -5.31 9.63
C ASN A 65 33.00 -4.63 9.21
N PRO A 66 31.84 -5.04 9.75
CA PRO A 66 30.53 -4.55 9.33
C PRO A 66 30.24 -3.10 9.74
N TYR A 67 31.03 -2.53 10.64
CA TYR A 67 30.84 -1.18 11.18
C TYR A 67 31.83 -0.14 10.65
N TYR A 68 32.95 -0.62 10.11
CA TYR A 68 34.00 0.19 9.50
C TYR A 68 34.24 -0.38 8.11
N PHE A 69 33.32 -0.07 7.19
CA PHE A 69 33.39 -0.61 5.83
C PHE A 69 34.71 -0.17 5.17
N ALA A 70 35.35 -1.09 4.43
CA ALA A 70 36.75 -0.97 4.01
C ALA A 70 37.05 0.37 3.31
N GLU A 71 38.27 0.90 3.48
CA GLU A 71 38.79 2.03 2.72
C GLU A 71 39.91 1.57 1.78
N TYR A 72 40.05 2.22 0.62
CA TYR A 72 41.22 2.04 -0.26
C TYR A 72 41.75 3.40 -0.74
N GLU A 73 42.95 3.37 -1.31
CA GLU A 73 43.66 4.56 -1.77
C GLU A 73 42.82 5.34 -2.80
N GLY A 74 42.48 6.60 -2.49
CA GLY A 74 41.63 7.46 -3.31
C GLY A 74 40.16 7.57 -2.87
N GLN A 75 39.74 6.81 -1.86
CA GLN A 75 38.35 6.75 -1.38
C GLN A 75 38.16 7.12 0.09
N GLN A 76 39.15 7.83 0.65
CA GLN A 76 39.12 8.39 2.01
C GLN A 76 37.99 9.42 2.17
N GLY A 77 37.26 9.35 3.28
CA GLY A 77 36.30 10.38 3.69
C GLY A 77 35.04 9.85 4.35
N SER A 78 34.36 10.74 5.08
CA SER A 78 33.08 10.47 5.74
C SER A 78 31.99 10.01 4.75
N ARG A 79 31.06 9.20 5.23
CA ARG A 79 29.80 8.85 4.55
C ARG A 79 28.67 9.52 5.32
N PRO A 80 28.33 10.79 5.02
CA PRO A 80 27.54 11.61 5.94
C PRO A 80 26.22 10.98 6.36
N LEU A 81 25.49 10.34 5.44
CA LEU A 81 24.25 9.63 5.77
C LEU A 81 24.48 8.43 6.70
N THR A 82 25.43 7.56 6.35
CA THR A 82 25.75 6.37 7.14
C THR A 82 26.32 6.73 8.51
N ASP A 83 27.25 7.67 8.55
CA ASP A 83 27.88 8.16 9.78
C ASP A 83 26.82 8.78 10.70
N ALA A 84 25.89 9.57 10.15
CA ALA A 84 24.80 10.16 10.93
C ALA A 84 23.82 9.11 11.47
N ILE A 85 23.46 8.11 10.66
CA ILE A 85 22.53 7.04 11.08
C ILE A 85 23.18 6.15 12.13
N LEU A 86 24.41 5.67 11.91
CA LEU A 86 25.11 4.78 12.84
C LEU A 86 25.61 5.49 14.10
N ALA A 87 25.64 6.83 14.12
CA ALA A 87 25.86 7.60 15.34
C ALA A 87 24.66 7.56 16.30
N ILE A 88 23.47 7.17 15.84
CA ILE A 88 22.29 6.97 16.68
C ILE A 88 22.33 5.54 17.24
N PRO A 89 22.49 5.34 18.57
CA PRO A 89 22.69 3.99 19.14
C PRO A 89 21.61 2.98 18.78
N ALA A 90 20.34 3.40 18.77
CA ALA A 90 19.21 2.53 18.41
C ALA A 90 19.27 2.08 16.94
N CYS A 91 19.69 2.97 16.04
CA CYS A 91 19.87 2.63 14.63
C CYS A 91 21.07 1.71 14.42
N ARG A 92 22.16 1.91 15.19
CA ARG A 92 23.34 1.03 15.15
C ARG A 92 23.01 -0.39 15.64
N ASN A 93 22.26 -0.53 16.72
CA ASN A 93 21.79 -1.83 17.19
C ASN A 93 20.80 -2.46 16.21
N LEU A 94 19.87 -1.68 15.64
CA LEU A 94 18.93 -2.18 14.63
C LEU A 94 19.65 -2.67 13.36
N TYR A 95 20.73 -2.00 12.96
CA TYR A 95 21.61 -2.45 11.89
C TYR A 95 22.29 -3.79 12.21
N THR A 96 22.86 -3.93 13.42
CA THR A 96 23.44 -5.20 13.89
C THR A 96 22.39 -6.32 13.86
N HIS A 97 21.18 -6.04 14.34
CA HIS A 97 20.06 -6.98 14.31
C HIS A 97 19.70 -7.42 12.89
N PHE A 98 19.66 -6.50 11.93
CA PHE A 98 19.39 -6.86 10.54
C PHE A 98 20.48 -7.76 9.96
N LEU A 99 21.75 -7.52 10.28
CA LEU A 99 22.83 -8.42 9.89
C LEU A 99 22.64 -9.82 10.48
N GLU A 100 22.45 -9.91 11.80
CA GLU A 100 22.27 -11.18 12.51
C GLU A 100 21.02 -11.94 12.04
N PHE A 101 19.91 -11.23 11.86
CA PHE A 101 18.68 -11.81 11.34
C PHE A 101 18.90 -12.38 9.93
N TYR A 102 19.48 -11.60 9.02
CA TYR A 102 19.66 -12.05 7.65
C TYR A 102 20.70 -13.17 7.52
N THR A 103 21.78 -13.21 8.30
CA THR A 103 22.68 -14.38 8.29
C THR A 103 21.94 -15.66 8.71
N GLY A 104 21.08 -15.58 9.73
CA GLY A 104 20.29 -16.73 10.21
C GLY A 104 19.17 -17.17 9.26
N HIS A 105 18.50 -16.24 8.57
CA HIS A 105 17.21 -16.51 7.92
C HIS A 105 17.22 -16.39 6.39
N VAL A 106 18.19 -15.67 5.80
CA VAL A 106 18.16 -15.31 4.37
C VAL A 106 19.48 -15.64 3.67
N PHE A 107 20.59 -15.20 4.23
CA PHE A 107 21.93 -15.27 3.66
C PHE A 107 22.75 -16.40 4.29
N ASN A 108 22.33 -17.64 4.06
CA ASN A 108 23.11 -18.82 4.43
C ASN A 108 22.88 -19.96 3.44
N LEU A 109 23.76 -20.97 3.46
CA LEU A 109 23.69 -22.07 2.50
C LEU A 109 22.47 -22.98 2.71
N ASN A 110 21.89 -23.07 3.90
CA ASN A 110 20.66 -23.85 4.09
C ASN A 110 19.49 -23.26 3.29
N VAL A 111 19.47 -21.93 3.12
CA VAL A 111 18.45 -21.21 2.35
C VAL A 111 18.84 -21.07 0.87
N LEU A 112 20.08 -20.63 0.60
CA LEU A 112 20.49 -20.22 -0.74
C LEU A 112 20.96 -21.36 -1.65
N ASN A 113 21.42 -22.49 -1.10
CA ASN A 113 22.07 -23.53 -1.89
C ASN A 113 21.20 -24.05 -3.05
N SER A 114 19.93 -24.39 -2.78
CA SER A 114 19.00 -24.89 -3.80
C SER A 114 18.73 -23.87 -4.91
N ARG A 115 18.66 -22.58 -4.58
CA ARG A 115 18.48 -21.51 -5.55
C ARG A 115 19.73 -21.34 -6.42
N ILE A 116 20.91 -21.36 -5.80
CA ILE A 116 22.20 -21.29 -6.50
C ILE A 116 22.32 -22.45 -7.49
N ASP A 117 22.05 -23.68 -7.06
CA ASP A 117 22.13 -24.88 -7.92
C ASP A 117 21.12 -24.85 -9.07
N SER A 118 19.90 -24.35 -8.81
CA SER A 118 18.87 -24.19 -9.84
C SER A 118 19.28 -23.18 -10.90
N LEU A 119 19.85 -22.04 -10.51
CA LEU A 119 20.34 -21.01 -11.44
C LEU A 119 21.56 -21.50 -12.23
N LYS A 120 22.50 -22.18 -11.57
CA LYS A 120 23.62 -22.84 -12.25
C LYS A 120 23.13 -23.76 -13.35
N THR A 121 22.21 -24.67 -13.01
CA THR A 121 21.65 -25.64 -13.96
C THR A 121 20.95 -24.96 -15.13
N LEU A 122 20.18 -23.91 -14.85
CA LEU A 122 19.46 -23.14 -15.87
C LEU A 122 20.42 -22.50 -16.89
N ILE A 123 21.59 -22.05 -16.45
CA ILE A 123 22.57 -21.32 -17.28
C ILE A 123 23.57 -22.29 -17.94
N GLU A 124 24.00 -23.34 -17.25
CA GLU A 124 25.10 -24.21 -17.70
C GLU A 124 24.81 -24.92 -19.02
N ASN A 125 23.61 -25.52 -19.15
CA ASN A 125 23.29 -26.44 -20.22
C ASN A 125 22.08 -26.00 -21.07
N PRO A 126 22.21 -25.79 -22.39
CA PRO A 126 23.44 -25.82 -23.18
C PRO A 126 24.18 -24.47 -23.24
N TRP A 127 23.70 -23.42 -22.55
CA TRP A 127 24.00 -22.03 -22.93
C TRP A 127 25.47 -21.65 -22.79
N ILE A 128 26.13 -21.92 -21.66
CA ILE A 128 27.55 -21.59 -21.47
C ILE A 128 28.43 -22.31 -22.51
N LYS A 129 28.12 -23.57 -22.82
CA LYS A 129 28.90 -24.37 -23.78
C LYS A 129 28.63 -23.96 -25.24
N ALA A 130 27.43 -23.44 -25.52
CA ALA A 130 27.03 -22.98 -26.85
C ALA A 130 27.40 -21.52 -27.13
N ASP A 131 27.67 -20.72 -26.09
CA ASP A 131 27.94 -19.30 -26.23
C ASP A 131 29.38 -19.03 -26.71
N SER A 132 29.49 -18.67 -27.98
CA SER A 132 30.76 -18.30 -28.63
C SER A 132 31.38 -16.97 -28.15
N PHE A 133 30.63 -16.18 -27.36
CA PHE A 133 31.10 -14.93 -26.75
C PHE A 133 31.61 -15.12 -25.33
N TYR A 134 31.18 -16.16 -24.61
CA TYR A 134 31.53 -16.36 -23.20
C TYR A 134 33.05 -16.33 -22.97
N THR A 135 33.79 -17.11 -23.77
CA THR A 135 35.27 -17.17 -23.72
C THR A 135 35.99 -15.89 -24.17
N ARG A 136 35.28 -14.93 -24.77
CA ARG A 136 35.86 -13.64 -25.21
C ARG A 136 35.88 -12.61 -24.08
N SER A 137 35.10 -12.81 -23.03
CA SER A 137 35.11 -11.96 -21.83
C SER A 137 36.19 -12.47 -20.88
N TYR A 138 37.32 -11.77 -20.80
CA TYR A 138 38.47 -12.08 -19.92
C TYR A 138 39.05 -13.51 -20.03
N GLY A 139 38.64 -14.29 -21.03
CA GLY A 139 39.10 -15.66 -21.22
C GLY A 139 38.35 -16.72 -20.41
N PHE A 140 37.18 -16.39 -19.83
CA PHE A 140 36.44 -17.33 -18.97
C PHE A 140 36.03 -18.60 -19.72
N THR A 141 36.34 -19.75 -19.11
CA THR A 141 36.03 -21.07 -19.64
C THR A 141 34.80 -21.67 -18.97
N ALA A 142 34.22 -22.71 -19.58
CA ALA A 142 33.12 -23.46 -18.95
C ALA A 142 33.52 -24.10 -17.61
N ASP A 143 34.81 -24.36 -17.40
CA ASP A 143 35.37 -24.85 -16.12
C ASP A 143 35.40 -23.74 -15.07
N ASP A 144 35.73 -22.50 -15.45
CA ASP A 144 35.65 -21.33 -14.56
C ASP A 144 34.20 -21.07 -14.12
N PHE A 145 33.22 -21.24 -15.03
CA PHE A 145 31.80 -21.17 -14.70
C PHE A 145 31.40 -22.22 -13.66
N ASP A 146 31.88 -23.46 -13.77
CA ASP A 146 31.55 -24.52 -12.80
C ASP A 146 32.16 -24.21 -11.41
N LYS A 147 33.42 -23.75 -11.42
CA LYS A 147 34.18 -23.42 -10.21
C LYS A 147 33.70 -22.18 -9.49
N SER A 148 33.09 -21.21 -10.20
CA SER A 148 32.57 -19.97 -9.60
C SER A 148 31.46 -20.19 -8.57
N TYR A 149 30.93 -21.41 -8.43
CA TYR A 149 29.89 -21.72 -7.45
C TYR A 149 30.43 -22.27 -6.14
N SER A 150 31.38 -23.20 -6.15
CA SER A 150 31.74 -23.96 -4.93
C SER A 150 33.24 -24.12 -4.68
N ALA A 151 34.12 -23.57 -5.53
CA ALA A 151 35.55 -23.76 -5.36
C ALA A 151 36.11 -23.01 -4.14
N ASP A 152 36.96 -23.70 -3.37
CA ASP A 152 37.66 -23.24 -2.16
C ASP A 152 39.00 -22.56 -2.50
N GLY A 153 38.94 -21.52 -3.34
CA GLY A 153 40.06 -20.61 -3.58
C GLY A 153 40.64 -20.58 -5.00
N TYR A 154 40.87 -19.34 -5.44
CA TYR A 154 41.51 -18.80 -6.65
C TYR A 154 40.87 -19.10 -8.00
N TYR A 155 40.07 -18.18 -8.56
CA TYR A 155 39.82 -18.14 -10.01
C TYR A 155 39.75 -16.73 -10.59
N PHE A 156 40.83 -16.35 -11.30
CA PHE A 156 41.14 -15.07 -11.96
C PHE A 156 41.53 -13.94 -11.00
N GLU A 157 42.83 -13.83 -10.68
CA GLU A 157 43.39 -12.62 -10.06
C GLU A 157 43.32 -11.42 -11.02
N PRO A 158 42.95 -10.23 -10.53
CA PRO A 158 42.53 -9.94 -9.15
C PRO A 158 41.02 -10.15 -8.86
N HIS A 159 40.22 -10.54 -9.86
CA HIS A 159 38.77 -10.30 -9.90
C HIS A 159 37.91 -11.25 -9.04
N VAL A 160 38.19 -12.56 -8.96
CA VAL A 160 37.35 -13.50 -8.18
C VAL A 160 38.21 -14.44 -7.35
N ARG A 161 38.02 -14.40 -6.03
CA ARG A 161 38.86 -15.19 -5.09
C ARG A 161 38.32 -16.57 -4.78
N ARG A 162 37.00 -16.75 -4.79
CA ARG A 162 36.31 -17.94 -4.25
C ARG A 162 34.98 -18.13 -4.96
N GLY A 163 34.44 -19.35 -4.92
CA GLY A 163 33.08 -19.60 -5.40
C GLY A 163 32.00 -18.98 -4.49
N LEU A 164 30.81 -18.74 -5.05
CA LEU A 164 29.67 -18.12 -4.33
C LEU A 164 29.35 -18.79 -2.99
N LYS A 165 29.30 -20.14 -2.95
CA LYS A 165 28.93 -20.89 -1.75
C LYS A 165 30.00 -20.78 -0.67
N GLU A 166 31.27 -20.83 -1.07
CA GLU A 166 32.41 -20.66 -0.17
C GLU A 166 32.42 -19.25 0.42
N PHE A 167 32.16 -18.23 -0.42
CA PHE A 167 32.01 -16.85 0.06
C PHE A 167 30.92 -16.73 1.13
N ILE A 168 29.72 -17.26 0.85
CA ILE A 168 28.59 -17.20 1.79
C ILE A 168 28.96 -17.89 3.10
N ASN A 169 29.55 -19.08 3.04
CA ASN A 169 29.93 -19.85 4.23
C ASN A 169 30.89 -19.05 5.14
N LEU A 170 31.98 -18.53 4.56
CA LEU A 170 32.97 -17.77 5.30
C LEU A 170 32.45 -16.43 5.80
N ARG A 171 31.59 -15.77 5.02
CA ARG A 171 31.03 -14.48 5.42
C ARG A 171 30.10 -14.63 6.62
N VAL A 172 29.27 -15.68 6.64
CA VAL A 172 28.42 -16.01 7.78
C VAL A 172 29.28 -16.33 9.01
N GLU A 173 30.27 -17.21 8.86
CA GLU A 173 31.18 -17.60 9.96
C GLU A 173 31.93 -16.39 10.56
N ALA A 174 32.44 -15.49 9.72
CA ALA A 174 33.14 -14.29 10.20
C ALA A 174 32.21 -13.35 10.97
N LEU A 175 31.01 -13.09 10.44
CA LEU A 175 30.06 -12.14 11.03
C LEU A 175 29.58 -12.54 12.43
N GLU A 176 29.44 -13.83 12.71
CA GLU A 176 29.04 -14.33 14.05
C GLU A 176 29.96 -13.80 15.17
N SER A 177 31.25 -13.61 14.86
CA SER A 177 32.24 -13.08 15.81
C SER A 177 32.35 -11.55 15.82
N GLN A 178 31.68 -10.86 14.88
CA GLN A 178 31.79 -9.43 14.65
C GLN A 178 30.58 -8.64 15.16
N PHE A 179 29.46 -9.28 15.50
CA PHE A 179 28.27 -8.59 16.00
C PHE A 179 28.55 -7.90 17.34
N ASP A 180 28.25 -6.61 17.40
CA ASP A 180 28.48 -5.73 18.55
C ASP A 180 27.24 -4.89 18.81
N TYR A 181 26.59 -5.13 19.95
CA TYR A 181 25.47 -4.36 20.46
C TYR A 181 25.97 -3.37 21.52
N ILE A 182 25.54 -2.12 21.40
CA ILE A 182 25.89 -1.05 22.36
C ILE A 182 24.67 -0.70 23.23
N THR A 183 24.89 -0.06 24.38
CA THR A 183 23.78 0.41 25.21
C THR A 183 22.94 1.44 24.45
N SER A 184 21.65 1.17 24.31
CA SER A 184 20.66 2.01 23.63
C SER A 184 19.27 1.73 24.18
N PRO A 185 18.32 2.68 24.13
CA PRO A 185 16.90 2.35 24.23
C PRO A 185 16.42 1.50 23.04
N PRO A 186 15.20 0.91 23.13
CA PRO A 186 14.62 0.11 22.06
C PRO A 186 14.55 0.84 20.72
N ALA A 187 14.74 0.12 19.63
CA ALA A 187 14.50 0.61 18.28
C ALA A 187 13.06 0.29 17.86
N LEU A 188 12.27 1.34 17.57
CA LEU A 188 10.92 1.21 17.02
C LEU A 188 10.95 1.56 15.53
N TYR A 189 10.46 0.66 14.68
CA TYR A 189 10.49 0.80 13.22
C TYR A 189 9.28 0.12 12.57
N TYR A 190 9.07 0.35 11.26
CA TYR A 190 7.98 -0.25 10.48
C TYR A 190 6.57 -0.11 11.11
N PRO A 191 6.10 1.12 11.40
CA PRO A 191 4.74 1.34 11.89
C PRO A 191 3.72 1.03 10.80
N GLN A 192 2.58 0.46 11.17
CA GLN A 192 1.41 0.29 10.31
C GLN A 192 0.14 0.53 11.13
N TRP A 193 -0.89 1.07 10.49
CA TRP A 193 -2.20 1.22 11.12
C TRP A 193 -3.32 1.23 10.07
N THR A 194 -4.53 0.87 10.49
CA THR A 194 -5.69 0.87 9.61
C THR A 194 -6.33 2.25 9.55
N SER A 195 -6.30 2.88 8.37
CA SER A 195 -6.88 4.19 8.05
C SER A 195 -6.34 5.38 8.86
N SER A 196 -6.02 6.47 8.17
CA SER A 196 -5.79 7.78 8.78
C SER A 196 -7.09 8.51 9.14
N ASP A 197 -8.24 8.03 8.63
CA ASP A 197 -9.59 8.57 8.87
C ASP A 197 -10.56 7.43 9.25
N PRO A 198 -10.57 6.97 10.51
CA PRO A 198 -11.49 5.94 10.97
C PRO A 198 -12.86 6.53 11.29
N HIS A 199 -13.94 5.80 10.95
CA HIS A 199 -15.27 6.17 11.40
C HIS A 199 -15.30 6.17 12.94
N PRO A 200 -16.13 7.01 13.60
CA PRO A 200 -16.23 7.05 15.07
C PRO A 200 -16.56 5.72 15.78
N ASN A 201 -16.96 4.70 15.02
CA ASN A 201 -17.26 3.36 15.54
C ASN A 201 -16.18 2.32 15.18
N ASP A 202 -15.17 2.72 14.43
CA ASP A 202 -14.12 1.82 13.97
C ASP A 202 -13.07 1.61 15.07
N THR A 203 -12.64 0.37 15.20
CA THR A 203 -11.43 0.05 15.96
C THR A 203 -10.24 0.20 15.02
N ILE A 204 -9.21 0.92 15.45
CA ILE A 204 -8.00 1.11 14.63
C ILE A 204 -7.01 0.04 15.03
N PHE A 205 -6.71 -0.89 14.12
CA PHE A 205 -5.60 -1.80 14.29
C PHE A 205 -4.30 -1.04 14.08
N VAL A 206 -3.32 -1.31 14.94
CA VAL A 206 -1.98 -0.76 14.85
C VAL A 206 -0.94 -1.86 15.01
N SER A 207 0.19 -1.70 14.34
CA SER A 207 1.37 -2.53 14.56
C SER A 207 2.65 -1.72 14.39
N ILE A 208 3.71 -2.19 15.03
CA ILE A 208 5.06 -1.65 14.91
C ILE A 208 6.06 -2.75 15.19
N SER A 209 7.24 -2.69 14.61
CA SER A 209 8.35 -3.59 14.92
C SER A 209 9.23 -2.98 15.99
N ILE A 210 9.60 -3.76 17.00
CA ILE A 210 10.38 -3.29 18.15
C ILE A 210 11.51 -4.27 18.40
N PHE A 211 12.74 -3.76 18.40
CA PHE A 211 13.94 -4.53 18.68
C PHE A 211 14.74 -3.90 19.83
N ASP A 212 15.21 -4.74 20.74
CA ASP A 212 16.21 -4.38 21.75
C ASP A 212 16.99 -5.64 22.16
N PRO A 213 18.33 -5.60 22.24
CA PRO A 213 19.13 -6.75 22.67
C PRO A 213 18.91 -7.15 24.14
N ASP A 214 18.34 -6.26 24.98
CA ASP A 214 18.06 -6.49 26.40
C ASP A 214 16.60 -6.90 26.69
N GLU A 215 15.86 -7.32 25.66
CA GLU A 215 14.42 -7.64 25.66
C GLU A 215 13.49 -6.45 25.98
N ILE A 216 12.27 -6.52 25.43
CA ILE A 216 11.25 -5.50 25.61
C ILE A 216 10.44 -5.77 26.89
N HIS A 217 10.47 -4.83 27.84
CA HIS A 217 9.68 -4.89 29.06
C HIS A 217 8.21 -4.56 28.80
N SER A 218 7.96 -3.48 28.05
CA SER A 218 6.60 -3.06 27.71
C SER A 218 6.56 -2.27 26.42
N ALA A 219 5.45 -2.34 25.70
CA ALA A 219 5.16 -1.53 24.53
C ALA A 219 3.72 -1.03 24.56
N GLY A 220 3.51 0.15 24.00
CA GLY A 220 2.20 0.77 23.97
C GLY A 220 2.07 1.89 22.95
N ILE A 221 0.91 2.52 22.99
CA ILE A 221 0.53 3.70 22.22
C ILE A 221 0.09 4.75 23.21
N ILE A 222 0.49 6.00 22.97
CA ILE A 222 -0.07 7.16 23.65
C ILE A 222 -0.93 7.91 22.64
N LEU A 223 -2.24 7.89 22.87
CA LEU A 223 -3.20 8.70 22.12
C LEU A 223 -3.28 10.10 22.74
N VAL A 224 -3.16 11.13 21.91
CA VAL A 224 -3.10 12.53 22.31
C VAL A 224 -4.26 13.30 21.69
N ASN A 225 -5.03 14.00 22.52
CA ASN A 225 -6.07 14.95 22.09
C ASN A 225 -5.91 16.25 22.87
N GLY A 226 -5.41 17.30 22.22
CA GLY A 226 -4.99 18.53 22.88
C GLY A 226 -3.93 18.24 23.95
N SER A 227 -4.24 18.53 25.21
CA SER A 227 -3.37 18.26 26.37
C SER A 227 -3.65 16.94 27.08
N GLN A 228 -4.58 16.12 26.58
CA GLN A 228 -4.92 14.83 27.17
C GLN A 228 -4.12 13.71 26.52
N GLU A 229 -3.48 12.88 27.35
CA GLU A 229 -2.79 11.67 26.93
C GLU A 229 -3.51 10.44 27.49
N LYS A 230 -3.72 9.43 26.63
CA LYS A 230 -4.36 8.16 27.01
C LYS A 230 -3.51 6.98 26.52
N PRO A 231 -2.94 6.18 27.43
CA PRO A 231 -2.12 5.03 27.05
C PRO A 231 -2.98 3.81 26.67
N PHE A 232 -2.49 3.03 25.71
CA PHE A 232 -2.99 1.71 25.32
C PHE A 232 -1.82 0.75 25.22
N SER A 233 -1.96 -0.46 25.75
CA SER A 233 -0.94 -1.50 25.62
C SER A 233 -1.05 -2.20 24.27
N ILE A 234 0.11 -2.57 23.70
CA ILE A 234 0.21 -3.49 22.56
C ILE A 234 0.97 -4.74 23.01
N SER A 235 0.77 -5.84 22.30
CA SER A 235 1.35 -7.15 22.64
C SER A 235 2.25 -7.66 21.52
N ALA A 236 3.22 -8.50 21.88
CA ALA A 236 4.02 -9.24 20.92
C ALA A 236 3.11 -10.04 19.97
N ALA A 237 3.36 -9.90 18.69
CA ALA A 237 2.59 -10.49 17.59
C ALA A 237 3.53 -10.99 16.48
N ALA A 238 4.70 -11.49 16.90
CA ALA A 238 5.73 -12.07 16.07
C ALA A 238 5.14 -13.16 15.15
N VAL A 239 5.61 -13.19 13.91
CA VAL A 239 5.39 -14.30 12.99
C VAL A 239 6.69 -15.07 12.89
N ASP A 240 6.80 -16.10 13.73
CA ASP A 240 7.97 -16.99 13.75
C ASP A 240 8.21 -17.58 12.34
N ASP A 241 9.49 -17.81 12.01
CA ASP A 241 9.96 -18.33 10.72
C ASP A 241 9.72 -17.43 9.49
N SER A 242 9.24 -16.20 9.67
CA SER A 242 9.15 -15.22 8.58
C SER A 242 10.55 -14.85 8.04
N PRO A 243 10.75 -14.75 6.71
CA PRO A 243 11.99 -14.21 6.14
C PRO A 243 12.07 -12.67 6.23
N LEU A 244 11.03 -12.02 6.75
CA LEU A 244 10.94 -10.58 6.95
C LEU A 244 11.16 -10.26 8.44
N VAL A 245 12.22 -9.51 8.74
CA VAL A 245 12.61 -9.14 10.12
C VAL A 245 11.52 -8.36 10.85
N GLU A 246 10.82 -7.48 10.14
CA GLU A 246 9.72 -6.68 10.68
C GLU A 246 8.56 -7.53 11.20
N MET A 247 8.38 -8.75 10.66
CA MET A 247 7.33 -9.66 11.09
C MET A 247 7.72 -10.43 12.35
N VAL A 248 9.00 -10.73 12.53
CA VAL A 248 9.52 -11.41 13.73
C VAL A 248 9.55 -10.43 14.91
N ASP A 249 9.88 -9.17 14.66
CA ASP A 249 9.92 -8.12 15.68
C ASP A 249 8.54 -7.48 15.96
N ARG A 250 7.45 -8.03 15.41
CA ARG A 250 6.16 -7.34 15.36
C ARG A 250 5.45 -7.28 16.71
N TRP A 251 4.97 -6.10 17.06
CA TRP A 251 4.01 -5.82 18.13
C TRP A 251 2.74 -5.25 17.54
N SER A 252 1.58 -5.58 18.12
CA SER A 252 0.29 -5.09 17.62
C SER A 252 -0.76 -4.90 18.71
N GLY A 253 -1.75 -4.08 18.41
CA GLY A 253 -2.88 -3.84 19.28
C GLY A 253 -3.94 -3.00 18.61
N PHE A 254 -4.78 -2.36 19.41
CA PHE A 254 -5.93 -1.63 18.94
C PHE A 254 -6.09 -0.31 19.69
N ILE A 255 -6.39 0.76 18.95
CA ILE A 255 -6.97 1.98 19.51
C ILE A 255 -8.50 1.79 19.43
N PRO A 256 -9.23 1.90 20.55
CA PRO A 256 -10.68 1.74 20.56
C PRO A 256 -11.38 2.85 19.76
N PRO A 257 -12.66 2.67 19.41
CA PRO A 257 -13.45 3.69 18.73
C PRO A 257 -13.36 5.06 19.41
N LEU A 258 -13.23 6.10 18.60
CA LEU A 258 -13.02 7.47 19.02
C LEU A 258 -14.32 8.28 18.83
N SER A 259 -14.51 9.35 19.61
CA SER A 259 -15.71 10.22 19.50
C SER A 259 -15.87 10.80 18.10
N GLU A 260 -17.08 11.24 17.70
CA GLU A 260 -17.37 11.80 16.36
C GLU A 260 -16.57 13.05 15.95
N SER A 261 -15.80 13.62 16.87
CA SER A 261 -15.01 14.84 16.69
C SER A 261 -13.59 14.72 17.24
N PHE A 262 -13.01 13.52 17.28
CA PHE A 262 -11.63 13.36 17.72
C PHE A 262 -10.71 14.07 16.71
N SER A 263 -9.87 14.97 17.21
CA SER A 263 -8.84 15.63 16.41
C SER A 263 -7.56 15.61 17.23
N GLY A 264 -6.61 14.78 16.83
CA GLY A 264 -5.38 14.59 17.58
C GLY A 264 -4.41 13.68 16.84
N GLY A 265 -3.77 12.80 17.58
CA GLY A 265 -2.85 11.83 17.00
C GLY A 265 -2.34 10.86 18.04
N PHE A 266 -1.44 9.97 17.63
CA PHE A 266 -0.83 9.02 18.55
C PHE A 266 0.66 8.83 18.26
N TYR A 267 1.36 8.23 19.21
CA TYR A 267 2.71 7.72 19.01
C TYR A 267 2.90 6.40 19.76
N PHE A 268 3.76 5.54 19.25
CA PHE A 268 4.19 4.32 19.90
C PHE A 268 5.28 4.62 20.93
N VAL A 269 5.31 3.84 22.01
CA VAL A 269 6.32 3.92 23.06
C VAL A 269 6.73 2.51 23.46
N ALA A 270 8.03 2.30 23.72
CA ALA A 270 8.54 1.06 24.25
C ALA A 270 9.55 1.31 25.37
N GLN A 271 9.64 0.35 26.29
CA GLN A 271 10.60 0.33 27.39
C GLN A 271 11.30 -1.03 27.41
N ASP A 272 12.62 -1.04 27.54
CA ASP A 272 13.42 -2.26 27.73
C ASP A 272 13.44 -2.70 29.21
N ASN A 273 14.05 -3.87 29.49
CA ASN A 273 14.22 -4.36 30.86
C ASN A 273 15.20 -3.53 31.72
N LYS A 274 15.98 -2.62 31.11
CA LYS A 274 16.89 -1.69 31.81
C LYS A 274 16.21 -0.36 32.16
N GLY A 275 14.96 -0.15 31.74
CA GLY A 275 14.19 1.06 31.99
C GLY A 275 14.44 2.19 30.99
N GLN A 276 15.16 1.94 29.90
CA GLN A 276 15.33 2.91 28.82
C GLN A 276 14.06 2.96 27.97
N ILE A 277 13.66 4.16 27.54
CA ILE A 277 12.41 4.40 26.83
C ILE A 277 12.71 5.10 25.50
N SER A 278 12.01 4.69 24.46
CA SER A 278 11.98 5.34 23.15
C SER A 278 10.57 5.39 22.59
N ARG A 279 10.37 6.22 21.56
CA ARG A 279 9.07 6.44 20.93
C ARG A 279 9.17 6.56 19.41
N TYR A 280 8.07 6.23 18.74
CA TYR A 280 7.88 6.46 17.31
C TYR A 280 6.54 7.19 17.04
N PRO A 281 6.53 8.29 16.28
CA PRO A 281 7.70 9.01 15.78
C PRO A 281 8.51 9.60 16.94
N GLY A 282 9.81 9.83 16.72
CA GLY A 282 10.70 10.41 17.73
C GLY A 282 10.28 11.82 18.18
N SER A 283 9.51 12.53 17.36
CA SER A 283 8.88 13.82 17.66
C SER A 283 7.59 13.97 16.86
N GLY A 284 6.64 14.79 17.33
CA GLY A 284 5.34 14.95 16.69
C GLY A 284 4.39 13.76 16.93
N LEU A 285 3.28 13.72 16.21
CA LEU A 285 2.25 12.67 16.32
C LEU A 285 1.98 12.07 14.94
N ILE A 286 1.57 10.81 14.90
CA ILE A 286 0.84 10.26 13.76
C ILE A 286 -0.57 10.87 13.84
N PRO A 287 -0.98 11.70 12.87
CA PRO A 287 -2.27 12.39 12.95
C PRO A 287 -3.41 11.39 12.89
N LEU A 288 -4.46 11.68 13.66
CA LEU A 288 -5.67 10.89 13.70
C LEU A 288 -6.86 11.82 13.90
N ILE A 289 -7.77 11.79 12.95
CA ILE A 289 -8.97 12.62 12.95
C ILE A 289 -10.15 11.69 12.77
N THR A 290 -11.20 11.88 13.55
CA THR A 290 -12.51 11.28 13.29
C THR A 290 -13.49 12.39 12.99
N GLY A 291 -14.14 12.29 11.84
CA GLY A 291 -15.17 13.21 11.40
C GLY A 291 -16.25 12.48 10.63
N ASN A 292 -17.50 12.91 10.78
CA ASN A 292 -18.56 12.53 9.86
C ASN A 292 -18.19 13.01 8.45
N SER A 293 -18.12 12.06 7.51
CA SER A 293 -18.23 12.27 6.06
C SER A 293 -17.38 13.40 5.48
N GLU A 294 -16.10 13.15 5.18
CA GLU A 294 -15.53 13.87 4.05
C GLU A 294 -16.23 13.38 2.77
N GLY A 295 -17.03 14.26 2.14
CA GLY A 295 -17.40 14.14 0.74
C GLY A 295 -18.59 13.25 0.35
N LYS A 296 -19.31 12.62 1.28
CA LYS A 296 -20.59 11.95 0.91
C LYS A 296 -21.66 12.92 0.40
N GLY A 297 -21.52 14.21 0.72
CA GLY A 297 -22.37 15.28 0.23
C GLY A 297 -21.95 15.88 -1.11
N ILE A 298 -20.72 15.68 -1.58
CA ILE A 298 -20.30 16.25 -2.87
C ILE A 298 -20.42 15.18 -3.94
N LYS A 299 -21.19 15.48 -4.99
CA LYS A 299 -21.36 14.58 -6.13
C LYS A 299 -20.93 15.26 -7.42
N ILE A 300 -20.46 14.45 -8.35
CA ILE A 300 -20.38 14.86 -9.76
C ILE A 300 -21.84 14.93 -10.24
N ASN A 301 -22.28 16.12 -10.64
CA ASN A 301 -23.68 16.42 -10.89
C ASN A 301 -24.03 16.40 -12.37
N GLU A 302 -23.16 16.96 -13.21
CA GLU A 302 -23.35 17.12 -14.64
C GLU A 302 -21.97 17.18 -15.32
N PHE A 303 -21.87 16.74 -16.57
CA PHE A 303 -20.69 17.02 -17.40
C PHE A 303 -21.07 17.12 -18.89
N LEU A 304 -20.22 17.78 -19.66
CA LEU A 304 -20.29 17.92 -21.11
C LEU A 304 -18.89 17.64 -21.69
N ALA A 305 -18.77 16.60 -22.52
CA ALA A 305 -17.50 16.11 -23.09
C ALA A 305 -17.35 16.40 -24.60
N ASP A 306 -18.19 17.28 -25.14
CA ASP A 306 -18.10 17.83 -26.50
C ASP A 306 -18.94 19.11 -26.59
N ASN A 307 -18.33 20.22 -26.18
CA ASN A 307 -18.95 21.54 -26.14
C ASN A 307 -18.60 22.32 -27.42
N ASN A 308 -19.61 22.74 -28.19
CA ASN A 308 -19.42 23.61 -29.35
C ASN A 308 -20.22 24.91 -29.26
N ALA A 309 -21.29 24.96 -28.45
CA ALA A 309 -22.19 26.10 -28.39
C ALA A 309 -22.85 26.33 -27.03
N SER A 310 -22.65 25.48 -26.01
CA SER A 310 -23.37 25.55 -24.73
C SER A 310 -22.97 26.76 -23.88
N ASN A 311 -21.72 26.80 -23.44
CA ASN A 311 -21.15 27.83 -22.57
C ASN A 311 -19.66 27.96 -22.88
N MET A 312 -19.12 29.17 -22.72
CA MET A 312 -17.70 29.44 -22.90
C MET A 312 -17.03 29.66 -21.55
N ASP A 313 -15.73 29.39 -21.49
CA ASP A 313 -14.85 29.76 -20.39
C ASP A 313 -14.58 31.28 -20.36
N GLN A 314 -13.69 31.73 -19.47
CA GLN A 314 -13.29 33.15 -19.37
C GLN A 314 -12.55 33.68 -20.60
N ASP A 315 -11.91 32.80 -21.38
CA ASP A 315 -11.13 33.16 -22.56
C ASP A 315 -11.92 33.01 -23.89
N ASN A 316 -13.22 32.69 -23.79
CA ASN A 316 -14.19 32.52 -24.89
C ASN A 316 -14.01 31.22 -25.70
N GLU A 317 -13.56 30.17 -25.02
CA GLU A 317 -13.34 28.84 -25.56
C GLU A 317 -14.50 27.92 -25.15
N TYR A 318 -14.92 27.04 -26.07
CA TYR A 318 -15.97 26.05 -25.82
C TYR A 318 -15.33 24.74 -25.35
N ASP A 319 -14.93 24.70 -24.09
CA ASP A 319 -14.27 23.53 -23.52
C ASP A 319 -15.23 22.57 -22.83
N ASP A 320 -14.76 21.33 -22.66
CA ASP A 320 -15.42 20.33 -21.85
C ASP A 320 -15.45 20.79 -20.39
N TRP A 321 -16.45 20.34 -19.64
CA TRP A 321 -16.56 20.69 -18.23
C TRP A 321 -17.30 19.63 -17.45
N LEU A 322 -17.10 19.66 -16.14
CA LEU A 322 -17.90 18.94 -15.16
C LEU A 322 -18.37 19.88 -14.07
N GLU A 323 -19.41 19.45 -13.37
CA GLU A 323 -20.03 20.18 -12.28
C GLU A 323 -20.05 19.34 -11.01
N LEU A 324 -19.68 19.95 -9.89
CA LEU A 324 -19.86 19.39 -8.55
C LEU A 324 -21.08 20.01 -7.87
N TYR A 325 -21.82 19.21 -7.11
CA TYR A 325 -23.00 19.66 -6.36
C TYR A 325 -22.96 19.18 -4.92
N ASN A 326 -23.35 20.05 -3.98
CA ASN A 326 -23.47 19.70 -2.57
C ASN A 326 -24.90 19.23 -2.22
N THR A 327 -25.06 17.92 -2.02
CA THR A 327 -26.28 17.24 -1.60
C THR A 327 -26.56 17.29 -0.10
N ASP A 328 -25.59 17.71 0.72
CA ASP A 328 -25.74 17.77 2.17
C ASP A 328 -26.50 19.03 2.61
N THR A 329 -26.90 19.03 3.89
CA THR A 329 -27.56 20.17 4.54
C THR A 329 -26.55 21.13 5.21
N ILE A 330 -25.25 20.88 5.07
CA ILE A 330 -24.15 21.70 5.61
C ILE A 330 -23.12 22.01 4.51
N PRO A 331 -22.35 23.12 4.64
CA PRO A 331 -21.25 23.41 3.72
C PRO A 331 -20.19 22.31 3.74
N GLN A 332 -19.66 21.99 2.56
CA GLN A 332 -18.68 20.91 2.36
C GLN A 332 -17.37 21.48 1.80
N LEU A 333 -16.25 21.12 2.41
CA LEU A 333 -14.92 21.57 1.95
C LEU A 333 -14.54 20.84 0.66
N ILE A 334 -14.25 21.58 -0.40
CA ILE A 334 -13.89 21.04 -1.71
C ILE A 334 -12.41 21.19 -2.06
N SER A 335 -11.75 22.27 -1.62
CA SER A 335 -10.29 22.41 -1.82
C SER A 335 -9.55 21.28 -1.12
N GLY A 336 -8.52 20.72 -1.77
CA GLY A 336 -7.76 19.59 -1.24
C GLY A 336 -8.20 18.21 -1.75
N LYS A 337 -9.36 18.11 -2.40
CA LYS A 337 -9.85 16.88 -3.05
C LYS A 337 -9.27 16.71 -4.44
N TYR A 338 -9.49 15.56 -5.06
CA TYR A 338 -8.98 15.28 -6.40
C TYR A 338 -10.07 14.94 -7.41
N LEU A 339 -9.87 15.35 -8.65
CA LEU A 339 -10.61 14.87 -9.82
C LEU A 339 -9.71 14.04 -10.72
N THR A 340 -10.31 13.07 -11.41
CA THR A 340 -9.60 12.21 -12.36
C THR A 340 -10.52 11.69 -13.46
N ASP A 341 -9.95 11.43 -14.63
CA ASP A 341 -10.54 10.66 -15.73
C ASP A 341 -10.05 9.19 -15.75
N ASN A 342 -9.12 8.84 -14.83
CA ASN A 342 -8.41 7.58 -14.83
C ASN A 342 -8.64 6.83 -13.50
N PRO A 343 -9.37 5.70 -13.50
CA PRO A 343 -9.69 4.97 -12.28
C PRO A 343 -8.46 4.31 -11.62
N GLN A 344 -7.30 4.33 -12.27
CA GLN A 344 -6.03 3.85 -11.72
C GLN A 344 -5.14 4.98 -11.16
N LEU A 345 -5.56 6.25 -11.29
CA LEU A 345 -4.84 7.42 -10.80
C LEU A 345 -5.84 8.40 -10.15
N LEU A 346 -6.26 8.11 -8.92
CA LEU A 346 -7.32 8.85 -8.23
C LEU A 346 -6.90 10.26 -7.77
N ASN A 347 -5.59 10.54 -7.71
CA ASN A 347 -5.02 11.82 -7.32
C ASN A 347 -4.52 12.66 -8.52
N LYS A 348 -5.19 12.55 -9.69
CA LYS A 348 -4.72 13.15 -10.95
C LYS A 348 -4.70 14.68 -10.95
N TRP A 349 -5.79 15.32 -10.52
CA TRP A 349 -5.88 16.78 -10.43
C TRP A 349 -6.37 17.22 -9.05
N LEU A 350 -5.53 17.94 -8.31
CA LEU A 350 -5.88 18.52 -7.01
C LEU A 350 -6.75 19.76 -7.22
N ILE A 351 -7.92 19.82 -6.57
CA ILE A 351 -8.76 21.02 -6.54
C ILE A 351 -8.04 22.11 -5.73
N PRO A 352 -7.58 23.21 -6.37
CA PRO A 352 -6.74 24.21 -5.73
C PRO A 352 -7.51 25.14 -4.79
N GLY A 353 -6.76 25.83 -3.92
CA GLY A 353 -7.27 26.83 -2.99
C GLY A 353 -7.15 26.41 -1.53
N GLU A 354 -7.46 27.36 -0.64
CA GLU A 354 -7.50 27.13 0.81
C GLU A 354 -8.92 27.43 1.31
N ASN A 355 -9.52 26.50 2.05
CA ASN A 355 -10.84 26.69 2.67
C ASN A 355 -11.96 27.04 1.67
N VAL A 356 -11.95 26.42 0.48
CA VAL A 356 -13.04 26.57 -0.50
C VAL A 356 -14.15 25.61 -0.13
N TYR A 357 -15.34 26.14 0.15
CA TYR A 357 -16.52 25.35 0.51
C TYR A 357 -17.60 25.49 -0.55
N LEU A 358 -18.30 24.38 -0.79
CA LEU A 358 -19.56 24.38 -1.52
C LEU A 358 -20.70 24.37 -0.49
N ILE A 359 -21.55 25.39 -0.46
CA ILE A 359 -22.68 25.45 0.49
C ILE A 359 -23.82 24.51 0.03
N PRO A 360 -24.77 24.15 0.90
CA PRO A 360 -25.89 23.26 0.54
C PRO A 360 -26.62 23.73 -0.72
N GLY A 361 -26.73 22.85 -1.71
CA GLY A 361 -27.41 23.13 -2.97
C GLY A 361 -26.63 24.01 -3.96
N GLU A 362 -25.35 24.31 -3.69
CA GLU A 362 -24.49 25.06 -4.60
C GLU A 362 -23.82 24.12 -5.62
N HIS A 363 -23.56 24.68 -6.80
CA HIS A 363 -22.90 24.03 -7.93
C HIS A 363 -21.54 24.69 -8.19
N LEU A 364 -20.52 23.89 -8.52
CA LEU A 364 -19.22 24.37 -8.96
C LEU A 364 -18.89 23.82 -10.34
N LEU A 365 -18.74 24.71 -11.30
CA LEU A 365 -18.28 24.41 -12.66
C LEU A 365 -16.74 24.32 -12.70
N ILE A 366 -16.24 23.28 -13.35
CA ILE A 366 -14.81 22.99 -13.52
C ILE A 366 -14.56 22.62 -14.99
N TRP A 367 -13.69 23.38 -15.66
CA TRP A 367 -13.31 23.14 -17.04
C TRP A 367 -12.31 21.98 -17.15
N CYS A 368 -12.49 21.13 -18.15
CA CYS A 368 -11.69 19.94 -18.41
C CYS A 368 -10.96 20.11 -19.74
N ASP A 369 -9.87 20.87 -19.74
CA ASP A 369 -9.26 21.40 -20.96
C ASP A 369 -7.73 21.29 -21.05
N GLU A 370 -7.04 20.79 -20.02
CA GLU A 370 -5.57 20.74 -19.99
C GLU A 370 -4.89 22.11 -20.06
N ASP A 371 -5.62 23.19 -19.76
CA ASP A 371 -5.13 24.56 -19.86
C ASP A 371 -4.74 25.17 -18.49
N ASP A 372 -3.73 26.06 -18.52
CA ASP A 372 -3.24 26.79 -17.34
C ASP A 372 -3.74 28.23 -17.39
N GLN A 373 -5.00 28.43 -17.01
CA GLN A 373 -5.70 29.72 -17.05
C GLN A 373 -6.37 30.05 -15.70
N ALA A 374 -6.90 31.26 -15.60
CA ALA A 374 -7.54 31.76 -14.39
C ALA A 374 -8.93 31.10 -14.18
N GLY A 375 -9.02 30.18 -13.22
CA GLY A 375 -10.26 29.48 -12.92
C GLY A 375 -9.99 28.10 -12.36
N TYR A 376 -10.96 27.20 -12.48
CA TYR A 376 -10.79 25.78 -12.19
C TYR A 376 -10.69 25.02 -13.52
N HIS A 377 -9.44 24.74 -13.93
CA HIS A 377 -9.09 24.03 -15.16
C HIS A 377 -8.32 22.76 -14.81
N THR A 378 -8.83 21.60 -15.21
CA THR A 378 -8.17 20.32 -14.91
C THR A 378 -6.99 20.07 -15.83
N ASN A 379 -6.05 19.23 -15.39
CA ASN A 379 -4.94 18.76 -16.22
C ASN A 379 -5.34 17.58 -17.14
N PHE A 380 -6.62 17.50 -17.53
CA PHE A 380 -7.17 16.47 -18.41
C PHE A 380 -8.40 16.98 -19.18
N LYS A 381 -8.67 16.42 -20.37
CA LYS A 381 -9.93 16.64 -21.10
C LYS A 381 -10.87 15.44 -21.00
N LEU A 382 -12.15 15.63 -21.34
CA LEU A 382 -13.10 14.53 -21.38
C LEU A 382 -13.20 13.91 -22.79
N SER A 383 -13.31 12.59 -22.87
CA SER A 383 -13.45 11.86 -24.12
C SER A 383 -14.91 11.72 -24.53
N LYS A 384 -15.29 12.34 -25.66
CA LYS A 384 -16.58 12.14 -26.33
C LYS A 384 -16.93 10.65 -26.56
N SER A 385 -15.93 9.76 -26.68
CA SER A 385 -16.19 8.33 -26.93
C SER A 385 -16.61 7.55 -25.68
N GLY A 386 -16.53 8.16 -24.50
CA GLY A 386 -16.83 7.54 -23.20
C GLY A 386 -15.58 7.11 -22.44
N GLU A 387 -15.60 7.30 -21.14
CA GLU A 387 -14.50 7.01 -20.20
C GLU A 387 -15.01 7.01 -18.74
N TYR A 388 -14.14 7.37 -17.79
CA TYR A 388 -14.41 7.46 -16.36
C TYR A 388 -14.26 8.89 -15.88
N ILE A 389 -15.03 9.30 -14.87
CA ILE A 389 -14.83 10.51 -14.06
C ILE A 389 -14.88 10.07 -12.60
N GLY A 390 -13.91 10.50 -11.80
CA GLY A 390 -13.85 10.23 -10.37
C GLY A 390 -13.59 11.49 -9.57
N LEU A 391 -14.30 11.62 -8.45
CA LEU A 391 -14.02 12.55 -7.37
C LEU A 391 -13.44 11.73 -6.21
N ALA A 392 -12.21 12.04 -5.80
CA ALA A 392 -11.54 11.40 -4.68
C ALA A 392 -11.36 12.37 -3.50
N ALA A 393 -11.32 11.80 -2.29
CA ALA A 393 -11.14 12.53 -1.05
C ALA A 393 -9.73 13.12 -0.96
N SER A 394 -9.49 13.91 0.08
CA SER A 394 -8.22 14.61 0.29
C SER A 394 -7.02 13.67 0.49
N ASP A 395 -7.28 12.38 0.76
CA ASP A 395 -6.28 11.31 0.84
C ASP A 395 -5.77 10.83 -0.54
N GLY A 396 -6.41 11.23 -1.64
CA GLY A 396 -6.04 10.86 -3.00
C GLY A 396 -6.32 9.39 -3.37
N ILE A 397 -7.02 8.63 -2.52
CA ILE A 397 -7.29 7.20 -2.75
C ILE A 397 -8.76 6.79 -2.48
N THR A 398 -9.50 7.54 -1.67
CA THR A 398 -10.90 7.25 -1.36
C THR A 398 -11.82 7.88 -2.40
N ILE A 399 -12.56 7.07 -3.15
CA ILE A 399 -13.55 7.56 -4.12
C ILE A 399 -14.78 8.08 -3.36
N LEU A 400 -15.10 9.35 -3.55
CA LEU A 400 -16.28 10.03 -3.02
C LEU A 400 -17.48 9.87 -3.95
N ASP A 401 -17.28 10.09 -5.24
CA ASP A 401 -18.25 9.86 -6.29
C ASP A 401 -17.55 9.50 -7.60
N SER A 402 -18.21 8.73 -8.47
CA SER A 402 -17.65 8.43 -9.78
C SER A 402 -18.71 7.99 -10.78
N LEU A 403 -18.36 8.10 -12.04
CA LEU A 403 -19.19 7.69 -13.16
C LEU A 403 -18.31 7.14 -14.28
N SER A 404 -18.67 5.96 -14.79
CA SER A 404 -18.25 5.56 -16.13
C SER A 404 -19.38 5.87 -17.11
N PHE A 405 -19.06 6.54 -18.21
CA PHE A 405 -20.03 7.01 -19.19
C PHE A 405 -19.70 6.50 -20.60
N SER A 406 -20.73 6.37 -21.43
CA SER A 406 -20.60 5.91 -22.83
C SER A 406 -20.34 7.07 -23.78
N SER A 407 -20.36 6.83 -25.09
CA SER A 407 -20.28 7.88 -26.10
C SER A 407 -21.28 9.03 -25.86
N GLN A 408 -20.80 10.27 -25.95
CA GLN A 408 -21.55 11.50 -25.76
C GLN A 408 -21.96 12.16 -27.09
N GLN A 409 -22.98 13.03 -27.03
CA GLN A 409 -23.43 13.84 -28.16
C GLN A 409 -22.98 15.28 -27.98
N THR A 410 -22.65 15.94 -29.08
CA THR A 410 -22.28 17.36 -29.09
C THR A 410 -23.38 18.20 -28.46
N ASP A 411 -23.01 19.14 -27.58
CA ASP A 411 -23.92 20.08 -26.90
C ASP A 411 -25.07 19.41 -26.12
N THR A 412 -24.87 18.16 -25.67
CA THR A 412 -25.81 17.42 -24.81
C THR A 412 -25.08 16.93 -23.58
N SER A 413 -25.46 17.42 -22.41
CA SER A 413 -24.83 17.01 -21.16
C SER A 413 -25.41 15.68 -20.65
N PHE A 414 -24.67 15.05 -19.75
CA PHE A 414 -25.14 13.90 -18.98
C PHE A 414 -25.04 14.25 -17.50
N GLY A 415 -26.17 14.24 -16.79
CA GLY A 415 -26.23 14.71 -15.41
C GLY A 415 -27.31 14.03 -14.58
N ARG A 416 -27.27 14.28 -13.27
CA ARG A 416 -28.15 13.71 -12.26
C ARG A 416 -29.49 14.45 -12.21
N LEU A 417 -30.60 13.73 -12.37
CA LEU A 417 -31.94 14.34 -12.32
C LEU A 417 -32.85 13.66 -11.29
N PRO A 418 -33.26 14.34 -10.20
CA PRO A 418 -32.84 15.70 -9.80
C PRO A 418 -31.36 15.75 -9.36
N ASP A 419 -30.83 16.95 -9.13
CA ASP A 419 -29.43 17.16 -8.69
C ASP A 419 -29.04 16.23 -7.54
N GLY A 420 -27.85 15.65 -7.63
CA GLY A 420 -27.33 14.74 -6.62
C GLY A 420 -28.03 13.37 -6.52
N SER A 421 -29.06 13.11 -7.32
CA SER A 421 -29.73 11.80 -7.36
C SER A 421 -28.85 10.72 -8.00
N ASP A 422 -29.18 9.45 -7.83
CA ASP A 422 -28.47 8.35 -8.50
C ASP A 422 -28.90 8.14 -9.96
N SER A 423 -29.82 8.95 -10.47
CA SER A 423 -30.39 8.83 -11.82
C SER A 423 -29.68 9.77 -12.78
N TRP A 424 -29.01 9.21 -13.78
CA TRP A 424 -28.36 9.98 -14.84
C TRP A 424 -29.20 10.02 -16.10
N VAL A 425 -29.32 11.20 -16.71
CA VAL A 425 -30.09 11.42 -17.94
C VAL A 425 -29.31 12.31 -18.90
N TYR A 426 -29.52 12.12 -20.20
CA TYR A 426 -29.09 13.09 -21.20
C TYR A 426 -30.05 14.27 -21.18
N MET A 427 -29.52 15.49 -21.16
CA MET A 427 -30.33 16.71 -21.10
C MET A 427 -29.67 17.89 -21.81
N THR A 428 -30.42 18.99 -21.89
CA THR A 428 -29.86 20.28 -22.28
C THR A 428 -28.92 20.75 -21.17
N PRO A 429 -27.69 21.20 -21.49
CA PRO A 429 -26.73 21.59 -20.47
C PRO A 429 -27.24 22.69 -19.52
N THR A 430 -26.94 22.54 -18.22
CA THR A 430 -27.36 23.47 -17.15
C THR A 430 -26.18 23.97 -16.30
N PRO A 431 -25.09 24.51 -16.89
CA PRO A 431 -23.88 24.87 -16.16
C PRO A 431 -24.17 25.89 -15.04
N GLY A 432 -23.84 25.52 -13.80
CA GLY A 432 -24.02 26.35 -12.61
C GLY A 432 -25.48 26.48 -12.17
N ALA A 433 -26.37 25.61 -12.63
CA ALA A 433 -27.80 25.64 -12.34
C ALA A 433 -28.36 24.24 -12.07
N ALA A 434 -29.57 24.18 -11.51
CA ALA A 434 -30.21 22.90 -11.21
C ALA A 434 -30.59 22.13 -12.48
N ASN A 435 -30.35 20.82 -12.51
CA ASN A 435 -30.71 19.94 -13.62
C ASN A 435 -32.25 19.84 -13.78
N PHE A 436 -32.76 19.97 -15.02
CA PHE A 436 -34.17 19.75 -15.37
C PHE A 436 -34.33 19.16 -16.78
N THR A 437 -35.48 18.52 -17.04
CA THR A 437 -35.87 18.07 -18.40
C THR A 437 -37.05 18.90 -18.92
N THR A 438 -37.05 19.18 -20.21
CA THR A 438 -38.05 20.02 -20.88
C THR A 438 -39.22 19.24 -21.52
N ASP A 439 -39.35 17.93 -21.31
CA ASP A 439 -40.36 17.11 -21.99
C ASP A 439 -41.53 16.61 -21.10
N LEU A 440 -42.75 16.82 -21.63
CA LEU A 440 -44.05 16.37 -21.15
C LEU A 440 -44.30 14.87 -21.50
N ILE A 441 -44.65 14.04 -20.49
CA ILE A 441 -45.36 12.72 -20.53
C ILE A 441 -44.48 11.54 -21.07
N ASP A 442 -44.36 10.32 -20.50
CA ASP A 442 -45.27 9.39 -19.80
C ASP A 442 -44.44 8.39 -18.93
N PRO A 443 -44.93 7.85 -17.79
CA PRO A 443 -44.16 6.97 -16.92
C PRO A 443 -44.20 5.53 -17.43
N VAL A 444 -43.16 5.09 -18.14
CA VAL A 444 -42.89 3.66 -18.33
C VAL A 444 -41.88 3.21 -17.29
N LEU A 445 -42.40 2.53 -16.26
CA LEU A 445 -41.62 1.75 -15.30
C LEU A 445 -40.77 0.70 -16.04
N SER A 446 -39.45 0.89 -16.11
CA SER A 446 -38.50 -0.19 -16.36
C SER A 446 -37.58 -0.36 -15.15
N LEU A 447 -37.87 -1.38 -14.34
CA LEU A 447 -37.01 -1.89 -13.26
C LEU A 447 -35.68 -2.44 -13.83
N PRO A 448 -34.54 -2.35 -13.12
CA PRO A 448 -33.40 -3.22 -13.41
C PRO A 448 -33.68 -4.66 -12.95
N GLU A 449 -33.51 -5.61 -13.86
CA GLU A 449 -33.94 -7.02 -13.80
C GLU A 449 -33.01 -8.01 -13.04
N LYS A 450 -31.94 -7.60 -12.35
CA LYS A 450 -30.98 -8.58 -11.77
C LYS A 450 -30.72 -8.43 -10.27
N PHE A 451 -31.12 -9.45 -9.51
CA PHE A 451 -30.70 -9.68 -8.13
C PHE A 451 -29.31 -10.34 -8.13
N ASN A 452 -28.30 -9.61 -7.68
CA ASN A 452 -26.94 -10.11 -7.55
C ASN A 452 -26.81 -10.88 -6.23
N PHE A 453 -26.29 -12.12 -6.26
CA PHE A 453 -26.01 -12.95 -5.09
C PHE A 453 -24.80 -13.84 -5.37
N LYS A 454 -23.64 -13.47 -4.81
CA LYS A 454 -22.33 -14.10 -5.06
C LYS A 454 -21.68 -14.60 -3.77
N LEU A 455 -20.82 -15.60 -3.92
CA LEU A 455 -20.07 -16.24 -2.83
C LEU A 455 -18.60 -16.33 -3.25
N TYR A 456 -17.66 -15.87 -2.42
CA TYR A 456 -16.23 -16.07 -2.68
C TYR A 456 -15.38 -16.07 -1.39
N PRO A 457 -14.23 -16.78 -1.40
CA PRO A 457 -13.87 -17.78 -2.41
C PRO A 457 -14.87 -18.97 -2.39
N ASN A 458 -15.00 -19.69 -3.49
CA ASN A 458 -15.80 -20.92 -3.55
C ASN A 458 -15.17 -21.85 -4.61
N PRO A 459 -14.37 -22.85 -4.22
CA PRO A 459 -14.27 -23.44 -2.87
C PRO A 459 -13.56 -22.54 -1.84
N PHE A 460 -13.83 -22.73 -0.55
CA PHE A 460 -13.25 -21.93 0.54
C PHE A 460 -12.70 -22.79 1.68
N ASN A 461 -11.73 -22.23 2.42
CA ASN A 461 -11.21 -22.78 3.68
C ASN A 461 -11.76 -21.97 4.86
N SER A 462 -12.73 -22.54 5.56
CA SER A 462 -13.41 -22.02 6.77
C SER A 462 -14.21 -20.72 6.66
N LEU A 463 -13.76 -19.72 5.91
CA LEU A 463 -14.44 -18.42 5.76
C LEU A 463 -14.92 -18.19 4.32
N VAL A 464 -16.15 -17.70 4.16
CA VAL A 464 -16.70 -17.29 2.87
C VAL A 464 -17.40 -15.94 2.98
N VAL A 465 -17.19 -15.08 1.98
CA VAL A 465 -17.87 -13.80 1.82
C VAL A 465 -19.07 -13.98 0.92
N ILE A 466 -20.17 -13.36 1.31
CA ILE A 466 -21.42 -13.31 0.58
C ILE A 466 -21.64 -11.86 0.15
N GLU A 467 -21.89 -11.64 -1.13
CA GLU A 467 -22.34 -10.36 -1.66
C GLU A 467 -23.74 -10.47 -2.22
N PHE A 468 -24.59 -9.49 -1.95
CA PHE A 468 -25.91 -9.40 -2.57
C PHE A 468 -26.44 -7.98 -2.66
N ASP A 469 -27.31 -7.72 -3.63
CA ASP A 469 -27.89 -6.39 -3.84
C ASP A 469 -29.34 -6.32 -3.34
N LEU A 470 -29.64 -5.29 -2.55
CA LEU A 470 -30.99 -4.99 -2.11
C LEU A 470 -31.58 -3.87 -2.98
N SER A 471 -32.68 -4.16 -3.68
CA SER A 471 -33.38 -3.13 -4.49
C SER A 471 -34.11 -2.07 -3.64
N ILE A 472 -34.36 -2.37 -2.37
CA ILE A 472 -34.92 -1.51 -1.32
C ILE A 472 -34.32 -1.93 0.02
N SER A 473 -34.20 -1.02 0.98
CA SER A 473 -33.72 -1.37 2.32
C SER A 473 -34.66 -2.39 2.98
N SER A 474 -34.15 -3.55 3.36
CA SER A 474 -34.94 -4.64 3.96
C SER A 474 -34.12 -5.47 4.95
N LYS A 475 -34.82 -6.26 5.78
CA LYS A 475 -34.18 -7.30 6.58
C LYS A 475 -33.87 -8.50 5.71
N VAL A 476 -32.80 -9.21 6.05
CA VAL A 476 -32.35 -10.37 5.30
C VAL A 476 -32.27 -11.59 6.22
N ILE A 477 -32.81 -12.71 5.75
CA ILE A 477 -32.74 -14.01 6.42
C ILE A 477 -31.86 -14.94 5.59
N LEU A 478 -30.79 -15.42 6.21
CA LEU A 478 -29.84 -16.34 5.64
C LEU A 478 -29.93 -17.68 6.33
N LYS A 479 -29.99 -18.77 5.56
CA LYS A 479 -30.00 -20.14 6.08
C LYS A 479 -29.03 -21.02 5.32
N ILE A 480 -28.31 -21.88 6.03
CA ILE A 480 -27.36 -22.84 5.46
C ILE A 480 -27.87 -24.25 5.72
N TYR A 481 -27.81 -25.11 4.70
CA TYR A 481 -28.28 -26.49 4.71
C TYR A 481 -27.17 -27.47 4.33
N ASN A 482 -27.21 -28.67 4.89
CA ASN A 482 -26.42 -29.81 4.39
C ASN A 482 -27.12 -30.50 3.21
N THR A 483 -26.50 -31.54 2.64
CA THR A 483 -27.05 -32.29 1.50
C THR A 483 -28.31 -33.12 1.83
N LEU A 484 -28.64 -33.28 3.11
CA LEU A 484 -29.89 -33.94 3.56
C LEU A 484 -31.04 -32.93 3.75
N GLY A 485 -30.78 -31.63 3.56
CA GLY A 485 -31.76 -30.55 3.75
C GLY A 485 -31.90 -30.06 5.20
N GLU A 486 -31.05 -30.54 6.11
CA GLU A 486 -31.06 -30.11 7.50
C GLU A 486 -30.44 -28.71 7.62
N THR A 487 -31.06 -27.81 8.39
CA THR A 487 -30.55 -26.45 8.61
C THR A 487 -29.40 -26.47 9.61
N ILE A 488 -28.21 -26.06 9.16
CA ILE A 488 -26.98 -26.01 9.95
C ILE A 488 -26.84 -24.66 10.67
N GLN A 489 -27.26 -23.57 10.01
CA GLN A 489 -27.17 -22.22 10.56
C GLN A 489 -28.30 -21.34 10.02
N THR A 490 -28.84 -20.46 10.86
CA THR A 490 -29.77 -19.38 10.47
C THR A 490 -29.26 -18.06 11.02
N ARG A 491 -29.30 -17.01 10.21
CA ARG A 491 -28.94 -15.65 10.60
C ARG A 491 -29.97 -14.66 10.05
N GLU A 492 -30.57 -13.89 10.93
CA GLU A 492 -31.44 -12.76 10.58
C GLU A 492 -30.67 -11.46 10.82
N THR A 493 -30.75 -10.52 9.89
CA THR A 493 -30.08 -9.21 10.01
C THR A 493 -31.01 -8.16 10.62
N SER A 494 -30.42 -7.10 11.16
CA SER A 494 -31.10 -5.80 11.27
C SER A 494 -31.42 -5.25 9.87
N LEU A 495 -32.16 -4.13 9.79
CA LEU A 495 -32.47 -3.47 8.52
C LEU A 495 -31.16 -3.13 7.78
N LEU A 496 -31.01 -3.65 6.57
CA LEU A 496 -29.88 -3.36 5.68
C LEU A 496 -30.30 -2.34 4.62
N ASN A 497 -29.35 -1.53 4.16
CA ASN A 497 -29.61 -0.46 3.21
C ASN A 497 -29.76 -1.00 1.77
N LYS A 498 -30.55 -0.30 0.94
CA LYS A 498 -30.61 -0.49 -0.51
C LYS A 498 -29.20 -0.41 -1.11
N GLY A 499 -28.90 -1.28 -2.08
CA GLY A 499 -27.60 -1.37 -2.75
C GLY A 499 -26.84 -2.67 -2.39
N PRO A 500 -25.54 -2.74 -2.74
CA PRO A 500 -24.71 -3.91 -2.46
C PRO A 500 -24.45 -4.06 -0.96
N ASN A 501 -24.56 -5.30 -0.49
CA ASN A 501 -24.37 -5.69 0.89
C ASN A 501 -23.41 -6.88 0.96
N ARG A 502 -22.58 -6.93 2.02
CA ARG A 502 -21.62 -8.01 2.24
C ARG A 502 -21.80 -8.66 3.61
N MET A 503 -21.63 -9.98 3.67
CA MET A 503 -21.68 -10.75 4.92
C MET A 503 -20.59 -11.81 4.94
N LEU A 504 -19.86 -11.90 6.05
CA LEU A 504 -18.90 -12.98 6.30
C LEU A 504 -19.58 -14.15 7.05
N ILE A 505 -19.33 -15.37 6.59
CA ILE A 505 -19.76 -16.61 7.22
C ILE A 505 -18.56 -17.46 7.62
N ASP A 506 -18.59 -17.95 8.87
CA ASP A 506 -17.60 -18.87 9.43
C ASP A 506 -18.18 -20.29 9.53
N MET A 507 -17.52 -21.23 8.86
CA MET A 507 -17.83 -22.67 8.81
C MET A 507 -16.73 -23.53 9.47
N ASN A 508 -15.85 -22.95 10.31
CA ASN A 508 -14.76 -23.65 11.02
C ASN A 508 -15.20 -24.90 11.80
N LYS A 509 -16.48 -24.98 12.21
CA LYS A 509 -17.03 -26.12 12.97
C LYS A 509 -17.67 -27.21 12.11
N GLN A 510 -17.74 -27.02 10.79
CA GLN A 510 -18.41 -27.93 9.86
C GLN A 510 -17.40 -28.79 9.10
N PRO A 511 -17.69 -30.08 8.83
CA PRO A 511 -16.80 -30.95 8.07
C PRO A 511 -16.65 -30.48 6.61
N SER A 512 -15.54 -30.82 5.96
CA SER A 512 -15.36 -30.56 4.52
C SER A 512 -16.46 -31.25 3.72
N GLY A 513 -17.06 -30.54 2.75
CA GLY A 513 -18.23 -31.04 2.06
C GLY A 513 -19.00 -29.96 1.30
N MET A 514 -20.11 -30.39 0.69
CA MET A 514 -21.01 -29.52 -0.07
C MET A 514 -22.15 -29.03 0.83
N TYR A 515 -22.43 -27.73 0.75
CA TYR A 515 -23.51 -27.05 1.46
C TYR A 515 -24.34 -26.20 0.50
N PHE A 516 -25.54 -25.83 0.94
CA PHE A 516 -26.40 -24.88 0.24
C PHE A 516 -26.70 -23.69 1.15
N ILE A 517 -26.72 -22.49 0.59
CA ILE A 517 -27.07 -21.27 1.30
C ILE A 517 -28.24 -20.58 0.63
N SER A 518 -29.29 -20.30 1.39
CA SER A 518 -30.44 -19.51 0.94
C SER A 518 -30.40 -18.11 1.55
N LEU A 519 -30.71 -17.12 0.73
CA LEU A 519 -30.86 -15.72 1.09
C LEU A 519 -32.30 -15.29 0.78
N ASP A 520 -33.00 -14.74 1.77
CA ASP A 520 -34.35 -14.19 1.63
C ASP A 520 -34.34 -12.73 2.09
N THR A 521 -34.75 -11.83 1.19
CA THR A 521 -34.77 -10.38 1.39
C THR A 521 -36.19 -9.82 1.53
N GLY A 522 -37.20 -10.71 1.61
CA GLY A 522 -38.63 -10.40 1.54
C GLY A 522 -39.15 -10.23 0.11
N LYS A 523 -38.39 -9.56 -0.76
CA LYS A 523 -38.74 -9.35 -2.19
C LYS A 523 -38.10 -10.38 -3.12
N TYR A 524 -36.88 -10.81 -2.81
CA TYR A 524 -36.13 -11.81 -3.58
C TYR A 524 -35.64 -12.94 -2.67
N GLN A 525 -35.71 -14.16 -3.20
CA GLN A 525 -35.17 -15.35 -2.57
C GLN A 525 -34.24 -16.07 -3.56
N ALA A 526 -33.03 -16.40 -3.12
CA ALA A 526 -32.05 -17.12 -3.93
C ALA A 526 -31.32 -18.19 -3.13
N VAL A 527 -30.84 -19.24 -3.82
CA VAL A 527 -30.06 -20.32 -3.22
C VAL A 527 -28.80 -20.54 -4.04
N ASN A 528 -27.65 -20.63 -3.38
CA ASN A 528 -26.37 -20.96 -4.01
C ASN A 528 -25.71 -22.17 -3.34
N LYS A 529 -24.83 -22.83 -4.10
CA LYS A 529 -24.01 -23.94 -3.62
C LYS A 529 -22.68 -23.43 -3.07
N MET A 530 -22.22 -24.03 -1.98
CA MET A 530 -20.96 -23.76 -1.29
C MET A 530 -20.12 -25.04 -1.17
N LEU A 531 -18.81 -24.95 -1.40
CA LEU A 531 -17.88 -26.06 -1.23
C LEU A 531 -16.80 -25.73 -0.20
N LEU A 532 -16.87 -26.37 0.97
CA LEU A 532 -15.89 -26.23 2.04
C LEU A 532 -14.77 -27.28 1.86
N ILE A 533 -13.54 -26.81 1.75
CA ILE A 533 -12.33 -27.64 1.61
C ILE A 533 -11.35 -27.24 2.73
N ARG A 534 -10.71 -28.22 3.35
CA ARG A 534 -9.67 -28.03 4.37
C ARG A 534 -8.37 -28.64 3.88
#